data_AF-A0AAD1H1S9-F1
#
_entry.id   AF-A0AAD1H1S9-F1
#
_cell.length_a   1.000
_cell.length_b   1.000
_cell.length_c   1.000
_cell.angle_alpha   90.00
_cell.angle_beta   90.00
_cell.angle_gamma   90.00
#
_symmetry.space_group_name_H-M   'P 1'
#
loop_
_entity.id
_entity.type
_entity.pdbx_description
1 polymer ?
#
loop_
_entity_poly.entity_id
_entity_poly.type
_entity_poly.pdbx_seq_one_letter_code
_entity_poly.pdbx_strand_id
1 'polypeptide(L)'
;MDHSRAPLLDAVADYHRNDRYGFSPPGHRQGRGADERVLAVLGRDPFRADMLASGGMDDWRSGGRYLAQAEELMADAVGASSAFFSTCGSSLSVRAAMMALPEVRTAVCSSPGTATSPSLVG
;
A
#
# COMPACT_ATOMS: atom_id res chain seq x y z
N MET A 1 -5.31 -14.73 14.95
CA MET A 1 -6.21 -14.80 13.77
C MET A 1 -5.84 -15.97 12.87
N ASP A 2 -6.57 -16.23 11.77
CA ASP A 2 -6.14 -17.20 10.74
C ASP A 2 -5.16 -16.54 9.76
N HIS A 3 -3.87 -16.87 9.92
CA HIS A 3 -2.76 -16.32 9.15
C HIS A 3 -2.47 -17.05 7.84
N SER A 4 -3.29 -18.04 7.47
CA SER A 4 -3.19 -18.68 6.15
C SER A 4 -3.87 -17.87 5.04
N ARG A 5 -4.69 -16.88 5.40
CA ARG A 5 -5.45 -16.03 4.48
C ARG A 5 -4.62 -14.83 4.01
N ALA A 6 -4.83 -14.41 2.77
CA ALA A 6 -4.17 -13.25 2.18
C ALA A 6 -5.21 -12.35 1.50
N PRO A 7 -5.97 -11.53 2.26
CA PRO A 7 -7.18 -10.85 1.74
C PRO A 7 -6.98 -10.05 0.46
N LEU A 8 -5.86 -9.32 0.33
CA LEU A 8 -5.55 -8.55 -0.88
C LEU A 8 -5.20 -9.47 -2.07
N LEU A 9 -4.47 -10.55 -1.84
CA LEU A 9 -4.12 -11.51 -2.89
C LEU A 9 -5.36 -12.27 -3.38
N ASP A 10 -6.19 -12.71 -2.43
CA ASP A 10 -7.47 -13.36 -2.71
C ASP A 10 -8.37 -12.43 -3.54
N ALA A 11 -8.45 -11.15 -3.18
CA ALA A 11 -9.23 -10.16 -3.93
C ALA A 11 -8.73 -9.95 -5.37
N VAL A 12 -7.41 -9.96 -5.60
CA VAL A 12 -6.83 -9.93 -6.95
C VAL A 12 -7.22 -11.18 -7.74
N ALA A 13 -7.12 -12.36 -7.14
CA ALA A 13 -7.50 -13.61 -7.79
C ALA A 13 -9.00 -13.63 -8.13
N ASP A 14 -9.84 -13.20 -7.21
CA ASP A 14 -11.30 -13.11 -7.37
C ASP A 14 -11.69 -12.14 -8.49
N TYR A 15 -11.00 -11.00 -8.58
CA TYR A 15 -11.21 -10.04 -9.65
C TYR A 15 -10.96 -10.68 -11.03
N HIS A 16 -9.86 -11.43 -11.17
CA HIS A 16 -9.52 -12.12 -12.41
C HIS A 16 -10.49 -13.25 -12.75
N ARG A 17 -10.95 -14.03 -11.76
CA ARG A 17 -11.94 -15.10 -11.99
C ARG A 17 -13.27 -14.57 -12.52
N ASN A 18 -13.64 -13.37 -12.11
CA ASN A 18 -14.91 -12.74 -12.50
C ASN A 18 -14.83 -11.96 -13.83
N ASP A 19 -13.70 -12.02 -14.54
CA ASP A 19 -13.40 -11.28 -15.77
C ASP A 19 -13.84 -9.81 -15.72
N ARG A 20 -13.63 -9.19 -14.54
CA ARG A 20 -14.02 -7.81 -14.33
C ARG A 20 -13.11 -6.92 -15.15
N TYR A 21 -13.71 -6.11 -16.00
CA TYR A 21 -12.98 -5.11 -16.77
C TYR A 21 -13.91 -3.92 -17.06
N GLY A 22 -13.60 -2.77 -16.46
CA GLY A 22 -14.24 -1.49 -16.75
C GLY A 22 -13.36 -0.62 -17.65
N PHE A 23 -13.91 0.49 -18.16
CA PHE A 23 -13.12 1.57 -18.77
C PHE A 23 -12.36 2.41 -17.72
N SER A 24 -11.96 1.76 -16.64
CA SER A 24 -11.22 2.35 -15.54
C SER A 24 -9.73 2.40 -15.89
N PRO A 25 -8.98 3.37 -15.35
CA PRO A 25 -7.52 3.29 -15.32
C PRO A 25 -7.05 1.97 -14.66
N PRO A 26 -5.81 1.52 -14.92
CA PRO A 26 -4.77 2.18 -15.73
C PRO A 26 -4.91 1.99 -17.25
N GLY A 27 -4.32 2.92 -18.02
CA GLY A 27 -4.47 3.00 -19.49
C GLY A 27 -3.89 1.84 -20.30
N HIS A 28 -3.00 1.02 -19.72
CA HIS A 28 -2.52 -0.20 -20.36
C HIS A 28 -3.57 -1.33 -20.35
N ARG A 29 -4.71 -1.16 -19.68
CA ARG A 29 -5.90 -2.02 -19.79
C ARG A 29 -5.59 -3.50 -19.60
N GLN A 30 -5.00 -3.85 -18.45
CA GLN A 30 -4.55 -5.22 -18.13
C GLN A 30 -3.54 -5.80 -19.14
N GLY A 31 -2.77 -4.93 -19.80
CA GLY A 31 -1.77 -5.30 -20.78
C GLY A 31 -2.31 -5.42 -22.20
N ARG A 32 -3.51 -4.90 -22.50
CA ARG A 32 -4.03 -4.76 -23.88
C ARG A 32 -3.50 -3.51 -24.58
N GLY A 33 -3.18 -2.47 -23.81
CA GLY A 33 -2.59 -1.22 -24.29
C GLY A 33 -1.09 -1.11 -24.02
N ALA A 34 -0.43 -2.20 -23.59
CA ALA A 34 1.02 -2.24 -23.39
C ALA A 34 1.74 -2.60 -24.70
N ASP A 35 2.92 -2.01 -24.93
CA ASP A 35 3.79 -2.35 -26.07
C ASP A 35 4.23 -3.82 -25.99
N GLU A 36 4.19 -4.53 -27.13
CA GLU A 36 4.53 -5.95 -27.18
C GLU A 36 5.96 -6.23 -26.72
N ARG A 37 6.91 -5.30 -26.94
CA ARG A 37 8.29 -5.43 -26.46
C ARG A 37 8.37 -5.43 -24.94
N VAL A 38 7.49 -4.68 -24.27
CA VAL A 38 7.41 -4.65 -22.81
C VAL A 38 6.81 -5.96 -22.30
N LEU A 39 5.75 -6.45 -22.95
CA LEU A 39 5.13 -7.73 -22.61
C LEU A 39 6.09 -8.91 -22.81
N ALA A 40 6.95 -8.86 -23.83
CA ALA A 40 7.96 -9.88 -24.08
C ALA A 40 9.02 -9.97 -22.96
N VAL A 41 9.31 -8.86 -22.28
CA VAL A 41 10.34 -8.79 -21.22
C VAL A 41 9.75 -9.02 -19.83
N LEU A 42 8.64 -8.34 -19.50
CA LEU A 42 8.06 -8.34 -18.16
C LEU A 42 6.93 -9.37 -17.99
N GLY A 43 6.40 -9.89 -19.09
CA GLY A 43 5.18 -10.70 -19.09
C GLY A 43 3.92 -9.84 -18.95
N ARG A 44 2.76 -10.51 -19.00
CA ARG A 44 1.46 -9.85 -18.92
C ARG A 44 0.92 -9.73 -17.50
N ASP A 45 1.30 -10.65 -16.62
CA ASP A 45 0.71 -10.77 -15.29
C ASP A 45 0.90 -9.54 -14.40
N PRO A 46 2.05 -8.83 -14.42
CA PRO A 46 2.17 -7.57 -13.66
C PRO A 46 1.13 -6.53 -14.08
N PHE A 47 0.84 -6.43 -15.39
CA PHE A 47 -0.18 -5.52 -15.90
C PHE A 47 -1.59 -5.99 -15.59
N ARG A 48 -1.82 -7.30 -15.47
CA ARG A 48 -3.12 -7.82 -15.02
C ARG A 48 -3.35 -7.46 -13.56
N ALA A 49 -2.34 -7.60 -12.72
CA ALA A 49 -2.42 -7.26 -11.30
C ALA A 49 -2.47 -5.74 -11.03
N ASP A 50 -2.04 -4.89 -11.97
CA ASP A 50 -2.13 -3.43 -11.85
C ASP A 50 -3.57 -2.93 -12.08
N MET A 51 -4.26 -2.74 -10.97
CA MET A 51 -5.69 -2.44 -10.92
C MET A 51 -5.96 -1.39 -9.84
N LEU A 52 -6.97 -0.56 -10.08
CA LEU A 52 -7.44 0.35 -9.04
C LEU A 52 -8.09 -0.42 -7.90
N ALA A 53 -7.74 -0.03 -6.66
CA ALA A 53 -8.41 -0.54 -5.48
C ALA A 53 -9.90 -0.16 -5.54
N SER A 54 -10.23 1.14 -5.58
CA SER A 54 -11.61 1.62 -5.72
C SER A 54 -12.13 1.44 -7.15
N GLY A 55 -13.22 0.70 -7.31
CA GLY A 55 -13.85 0.43 -8.62
C GLY A 55 -13.19 -0.70 -9.43
N GLY A 56 -12.14 -1.31 -8.89
CA GLY A 56 -11.55 -2.55 -9.41
C GLY A 56 -11.66 -3.66 -8.38
N MET A 57 -10.99 -3.52 -7.24
CA MET A 57 -10.93 -4.54 -6.19
C MET A 57 -12.01 -4.37 -5.10
N ASP A 58 -12.27 -3.14 -4.68
CA ASP A 58 -13.22 -2.75 -3.64
C ASP A 58 -14.09 -1.57 -4.13
N ASP A 59 -15.13 -1.23 -3.38
CA ASP A 59 -15.94 -0.04 -3.64
C ASP A 59 -15.33 1.23 -3.02
N TRP A 60 -15.92 2.39 -3.33
CA TRP A 60 -15.48 3.68 -2.79
C TRP A 60 -15.68 3.83 -1.27
N ARG A 61 -16.50 2.97 -0.66
CA ARG A 61 -16.75 2.96 0.78
C ARG A 61 -15.86 1.94 1.51
N SER A 62 -14.97 1.27 0.79
CA SER A 62 -14.17 0.14 1.30
C SER A 62 -15.04 -0.96 1.93
N GLY A 63 -16.21 -1.22 1.34
CA GLY A 63 -17.20 -2.17 1.84
C GLY A 63 -16.69 -3.62 1.91
N GLY A 64 -15.75 -3.99 1.04
CA GLY A 64 -15.07 -5.29 1.07
C GLY A 64 -14.02 -5.43 2.18
N ARG A 65 -13.54 -4.29 2.72
CA ARG A 65 -12.58 -4.21 3.83
C ARG A 65 -11.28 -5.00 3.61
N TYR A 66 -10.89 -5.31 2.37
CA TYR A 66 -9.73 -6.17 2.09
C TYR A 66 -8.42 -5.62 2.67
N LEU A 67 -8.19 -4.30 2.53
CA LEU A 67 -7.01 -3.64 3.11
C LEU A 67 -7.05 -3.68 4.65
N ALA A 68 -8.19 -3.31 5.25
CA ALA A 68 -8.33 -3.29 6.70
C ALA A 68 -8.13 -4.68 7.32
N GLN A 69 -8.67 -5.74 6.70
CA GLN A 69 -8.46 -7.11 7.15
C GLN A 69 -6.98 -7.53 7.03
N ALA A 70 -6.31 -7.13 5.95
CA ALA A 70 -4.89 -7.43 5.77
C ALA A 70 -4.01 -6.69 6.80
N GLU A 71 -4.35 -5.45 7.13
CA GLU A 71 -3.69 -4.65 8.16
C GLU A 71 -3.96 -5.19 9.58
N GLU A 72 -5.18 -5.65 9.88
CA GLU A 72 -5.52 -6.35 11.13
C GLU A 72 -4.71 -7.64 11.30
N LEU A 73 -4.59 -8.46 10.24
CA LEU A 73 -3.74 -9.65 10.24
C LEU A 73 -2.27 -9.30 10.47
N MET A 74 -1.76 -8.25 9.82
CA MET A 74 -0.40 -7.79 10.02
C MET A 74 -0.15 -7.32 11.46
N ALA A 75 -1.08 -6.56 12.04
CA ALA A 75 -0.99 -6.08 13.42
C ALA A 75 -0.91 -7.25 14.42
N ASP A 76 -1.77 -8.27 14.24
CA ASP A 76 -1.76 -9.51 15.04
C ASP A 76 -0.43 -10.27 14.88
N ALA A 77 0.09 -10.36 13.65
CA ALA A 77 1.34 -11.08 13.36
C ALA A 77 2.58 -10.44 13.99
N VAL A 78 2.64 -9.11 14.08
CA VAL A 78 3.78 -8.37 14.65
C VAL A 78 3.58 -7.96 16.11
N GLY A 79 2.44 -8.27 16.72
CA GLY A 79 2.12 -7.89 18.10
C GLY A 79 1.94 -6.39 18.31
N ALA A 80 1.49 -5.66 17.29
CA ALA A 80 1.21 -4.22 17.38
C ALA A 80 -0.29 -3.96 17.62
N SER A 81 -0.62 -2.80 18.19
CA SER A 81 -2.02 -2.35 18.31
C SER A 81 -2.67 -2.05 16.96
N SER A 82 -1.87 -1.61 16.00
CA SER A 82 -2.27 -1.34 14.62
C SER A 82 -1.06 -1.47 13.69
N ALA A 83 -1.33 -1.80 12.43
CA ALA A 83 -0.34 -1.83 11.37
C ALA A 83 -0.93 -1.14 10.13
N PHE A 84 -0.06 -0.51 9.34
CA PHE A 84 -0.46 0.16 8.11
C PHE A 84 0.47 -0.24 6.98
N PHE A 85 -0.07 -0.46 5.78
CA PHE A 85 0.74 -0.74 4.60
C PHE A 85 1.13 0.54 3.87
N SER A 86 2.39 0.60 3.43
CA SER A 86 2.93 1.71 2.64
C SER A 86 3.65 1.18 1.41
N THR A 87 3.40 1.82 0.26
CA THR A 87 4.03 1.47 -1.02
C THR A 87 5.32 2.26 -1.28
N CYS A 88 5.65 3.24 -0.44
CA CYS A 88 6.77 4.16 -0.67
C CYS A 88 7.96 3.93 0.28
N GLY A 89 8.08 2.72 0.82
CA GLY A 89 9.16 2.33 1.73
C GLY A 89 9.16 3.08 3.06
N SER A 90 10.16 2.77 3.90
CA SER A 90 10.24 3.26 5.29
C SER A 90 10.37 4.78 5.40
N SER A 91 11.02 5.44 4.43
CA SER A 91 11.20 6.89 4.43
C SER A 91 9.88 7.66 4.50
N LEU A 92 8.88 7.25 3.69
CA LEU A 92 7.57 7.88 3.75
C LEU A 92 6.81 7.47 5.01
N SER A 93 6.90 6.20 5.41
CA SER A 93 6.22 5.71 6.62
C SER A 93 6.68 6.45 7.88
N VAL A 94 7.99 6.67 8.06
CA VAL A 94 8.55 7.44 9.19
C VAL A 94 8.06 8.88 9.16
N ARG A 95 8.07 9.53 7.98
CA ARG A 95 7.57 10.90 7.85
C ARG A 95 6.07 10.99 8.18
N ALA A 96 5.27 10.06 7.70
CA ALA A 96 3.84 10.00 8.01
C ALA A 96 3.60 9.82 9.52
N ALA A 97 4.35 8.93 10.17
CA ALA A 97 4.27 8.72 11.60
C ALA A 97 4.63 9.99 12.40
N MET A 98 5.68 10.72 11.99
CA MET A 98 6.07 11.99 12.61
C MET A 98 4.99 13.06 12.46
N MET A 99 4.38 13.17 11.27
CA MET A 99 3.32 14.17 11.01
C MET A 99 1.98 13.84 11.68
N ALA A 100 1.73 12.58 12.03
CA ALA A 100 0.50 12.16 12.70
C ALA A 100 0.47 12.53 14.21
N LEU A 101 1.60 12.94 14.77
CA LEU A 101 1.69 13.35 16.17
C LEU A 101 1.17 14.80 16.35
N PRO A 102 0.44 15.10 17.43
CA PRO A 102 -0.03 16.45 17.72
C PRO A 102 1.14 17.41 18.03
N GLU A 103 1.02 18.68 17.63
CA GLU A 103 2.06 19.73 17.74
C GLU A 103 2.35 20.24 19.18
N VAL A 104 2.72 19.37 20.10
CA VAL A 104 3.16 19.80 21.45
C VAL A 104 4.64 19.49 21.63
N ARG A 105 5.49 20.48 21.29
CA ARG A 105 6.95 20.54 21.56
C ARG A 105 7.62 19.16 21.57
N THR A 106 7.54 18.42 20.47
CA THR A 106 8.12 17.09 20.37
C THR A 106 9.62 17.22 20.17
N ALA A 107 10.41 16.95 21.21
CA ALA A 107 11.84 16.73 21.05
C ALA A 107 12.02 15.38 20.31
N VAL A 108 12.55 15.43 19.09
CA VAL A 108 12.87 14.22 18.32
C VAL A 108 14.22 13.70 18.81
N CYS A 109 14.20 12.60 19.57
CA CYS A 109 15.42 11.89 19.93
C CYS A 109 15.97 11.18 18.68
N SER A 110 17.07 11.70 18.12
CA SER A 110 17.83 11.00 17.09
C SER A 110 18.83 10.03 17.73
N SER A 111 19.18 8.96 17.02
CA SER A 111 20.26 8.06 17.43
C SER A 111 21.55 8.87 17.65
N PRO A 112 22.32 8.61 18.71
CA PRO A 112 23.54 9.35 19.02
C PRO A 112 24.59 9.08 17.92
N GLY A 113 24.65 9.96 16.92
CA GLY A 113 25.49 9.71 15.75
C GLY A 113 25.52 10.77 14.65
N THR A 114 24.92 11.95 14.84
CA THR A 114 25.12 13.17 14.02
C THR A 114 24.42 14.33 14.71
N ALA A 115 24.97 14.82 15.81
CA ALA A 115 24.52 16.07 16.41
C ALA A 115 25.18 17.23 15.67
N THR A 116 24.54 17.74 14.61
CA THR A 116 24.75 19.15 14.21
C THR A 116 23.96 20.01 15.19
N SER A 117 24.68 20.83 15.92
CA SER A 117 24.18 21.74 16.97
C SER A 117 22.94 22.52 16.53
N PRO A 118 21.94 22.73 17.40
CA PRO A 118 20.80 23.57 17.06
C PRO A 118 21.24 25.03 17.06
N SER A 119 21.34 25.66 15.89
CA SER A 119 21.35 27.13 15.80
C SER A 119 19.94 27.63 16.07
N LEU A 120 19.75 28.24 17.23
CA LEU A 120 18.61 29.12 17.52
C LEU A 120 18.58 30.24 16.46
N VAL A 121 17.60 30.20 15.56
CA VAL A 121 17.22 31.38 14.78
C VAL A 121 16.24 32.17 15.65
N GLY A 122 16.70 33.34 16.10
CA GLY A 122 15.89 34.35 16.77
C GLY A 122 15.06 35.18 15.80
#